data_AF-A0A956NKQ8-F1
#
_entry.id   AF-A0A956NKQ8-F1
#
_cell.length_a   1.000
_cell.length_b   1.000
_cell.length_c   1.000
_cell.angle_alpha   90.00
_cell.angle_beta   90.00
_cell.angle_gamma   90.00
#
_symmetry.space_group_name_H-M   'P 1'
#
loop_
_entity.id
_entity.type
_entity.pdbx_description
1 polymer ?
#
loop_
_entity_poly.entity_id
_entity_poly.type
_entity_poly.pdbx_seq_one_letter_code
_entity_poly.pdbx_strand_id
1 'polypeptide(L)'
;MTTVASKLIANLPSLIPFGFTFADNRYTYREVFMEGQFEAVVEVDEAGQLSSYIWDCEMEEVYTAHLVTAAAGAFVGEVREAYQSILARVEEDCCVALPFSKNQSNRIAQLIKEQWGDLPDYPFDKLPT
;
A
#
# COMPACT_ATOMS: atom_id res chain seq x y z
N MET A 1 1.21 8.17 9.84
CA MET A 1 1.19 6.78 9.33
C MET A 1 -0.21 6.51 8.82
N THR A 2 -0.35 6.34 7.51
CA THR A 2 -1.66 6.01 6.93
C THR A 2 -1.77 4.50 6.91
N THR A 3 -2.67 3.94 7.71
CA THR A 3 -2.96 2.51 7.70
C THR A 3 -3.78 2.19 6.44
N VAL A 4 -3.24 1.37 5.55
CA VAL A 4 -3.98 0.90 4.37
C VAL A 4 -5.13 0.01 4.84
N ALA A 5 -6.30 0.23 4.26
CA ALA A 5 -7.58 -0.34 4.67
C ALA A 5 -7.58 -1.88 4.75
N SER A 6 -8.42 -2.38 5.65
CA SER A 6 -8.61 -3.77 6.11
C SER A 6 -8.90 -4.86 5.07
N LYS A 7 -8.80 -4.56 3.77
CA LYS A 7 -9.10 -5.48 2.66
C LYS A 7 -7.86 -5.99 1.92
N LEU A 8 -6.67 -5.49 2.25
CA LEU A 8 -5.42 -5.88 1.60
C LEU A 8 -4.39 -6.33 2.64
N ILE A 9 -3.61 -7.34 2.31
CA ILE A 9 -2.47 -7.81 3.10
C ILE A 9 -1.27 -8.01 2.18
N ALA A 10 -0.07 -7.73 2.68
CA ALA A 10 1.14 -7.96 1.93
C ALA A 10 1.42 -9.45 1.74
N ASN A 11 1.74 -9.84 0.51
CA ASN A 11 2.28 -11.13 0.15
C ASN A 11 3.80 -11.12 0.43
N LEU A 12 4.21 -11.54 1.64
CA LEU A 12 5.61 -11.44 2.07
C LEU A 12 6.65 -11.97 1.05
N PRO A 13 6.42 -13.09 0.34
CA PRO A 13 7.33 -13.58 -0.69
C PRO A 13 7.59 -12.61 -1.86
N SER A 14 6.67 -11.70 -2.20
CA SER A 14 6.87 -10.75 -3.31
C SER A 14 7.57 -9.45 -2.90
N LEU A 15 7.72 -9.18 -1.59
CA LEU A 15 8.34 -7.94 -1.09
C LEU A 15 9.82 -7.82 -1.49
N ILE A 16 10.63 -8.85 -1.27
CA ILE A 16 12.07 -8.80 -1.60
C ILE A 16 12.29 -8.66 -3.12
N PRO A 17 11.62 -9.44 -3.99
CA PRO A 17 11.72 -9.24 -5.45
C PRO A 17 11.31 -7.84 -5.93
N PHE A 18 10.32 -7.20 -5.29
CA PHE A 18 9.89 -5.85 -5.64
C PHE A 18 10.95 -4.78 -5.28
N GLY A 19 11.73 -5.02 -4.22
CA GLY A 19 12.79 -4.12 -3.78
C GLY A 19 12.75 -3.76 -2.29
N PHE A 20 11.91 -4.43 -1.50
CA PHE A 20 11.97 -4.27 -0.04
C PHE A 20 13.26 -4.89 0.52
N THR A 21 13.72 -4.32 1.63
CA THR A 21 14.78 -4.89 2.47
C THR A 21 14.18 -5.40 3.77
N PHE A 22 14.76 -6.44 4.36
CA PHE A 22 14.30 -6.98 5.65
C PHE A 22 15.35 -6.76 6.73
N ALA A 23 14.98 -6.00 7.77
CA ALA A 23 15.79 -5.74 8.96
C ALA A 23 14.88 -5.53 10.17
N ASP A 24 15.35 -5.89 11.37
CA ASP A 24 14.61 -5.70 12.64
C ASP A 24 13.15 -6.19 12.61
N ASN A 25 12.94 -7.38 12.03
CA ASN A 25 11.63 -8.01 11.83
C ASN A 25 10.62 -7.14 11.05
N ARG A 26 11.13 -6.36 10.08
CA ARG A 26 10.32 -5.46 9.27
C ARG A 26 10.84 -5.43 7.84
N TYR A 27 9.90 -5.41 6.90
CA TYR A 27 10.21 -5.10 5.52
C TYR A 27 10.09 -3.60 5.31
N THR A 28 11.09 -2.99 4.66
CA THR A 28 11.09 -1.57 4.33
C THR A 28 11.45 -1.37 2.86
N TYR A 29 10.59 -0.62 2.17
CA TYR A 29 10.83 -0.10 0.83
C TYR A 29 10.92 1.42 0.89
N ARG A 30 11.87 1.96 0.13
CA ARG A 30 12.15 3.40 0.06
C ARG A 30 12.30 3.80 -1.40
N GLU A 31 11.63 4.87 -1.78
CA GLU A 31 11.73 5.43 -3.13
C GLU A 31 11.74 6.96 -3.08
N VAL A 32 12.80 7.54 -3.63
CA VAL A 32 12.96 8.99 -3.74
C VAL A 32 12.17 9.53 -4.92
N PHE A 33 11.46 10.62 -4.74
CA PHE A 33 10.64 11.28 -5.76
C PHE A 33 10.72 12.81 -5.65
N MET A 34 10.07 13.54 -6.57
CA MET A 34 10.12 15.02 -6.64
C MET A 34 11.56 15.56 -6.66
N GLU A 35 12.40 15.04 -7.56
CA GLU A 35 13.79 15.48 -7.74
C GLU A 35 14.66 15.38 -6.46
N GLY A 36 14.33 14.47 -5.54
CA GLY A 36 15.11 14.29 -4.31
C GLY A 36 14.56 15.02 -3.09
N GLN A 37 13.44 15.74 -3.22
CA GLN A 37 12.83 16.46 -2.10
C GLN A 37 12.15 15.55 -1.10
N PHE A 38 11.60 14.42 -1.57
CA PHE A 38 10.83 13.51 -0.74
C PHE A 38 11.24 12.05 -0.96
N GLU A 39 11.04 11.24 0.08
CA GLU A 39 11.16 9.79 0.03
C GLU A 39 9.84 9.15 0.50
N ALA A 40 9.29 8.26 -0.32
CA ALA A 40 8.18 7.41 0.07
C ALA A 40 8.73 6.23 0.87
N VAL A 41 8.27 6.07 2.11
CA VAL A 41 8.66 4.94 2.96
C VAL A 41 7.46 4.03 3.17
N VAL A 42 7.61 2.77 2.79
CA VAL A 42 6.61 1.73 2.98
C VAL A 42 7.17 0.65 3.89
N GLU A 43 6.44 0.33 4.94
CA GLU A 43 6.80 -0.67 5.93
C GLU A 43 5.75 -1.77 5.97
N VAL A 44 6.20 -3.02 6.07
CA VAL A 44 5.36 -4.20 6.26
C VAL A 44 5.87 -5.00 7.45
N ASP A 45 4.98 -5.33 8.38
CA ASP A 45 5.29 -6.19 9.52
C ASP A 45 5.20 -7.69 9.18
N GLU A 46 5.58 -8.56 10.12
CA GLU A 46 5.52 -10.02 9.93
C GLU A 46 4.09 -10.54 9.75
N ALA A 47 3.08 -9.77 10.17
CA ALA A 47 1.68 -10.09 9.94
C ALA A 47 1.18 -9.63 8.56
N GLY A 48 2.05 -9.03 7.74
CA GLY A 48 1.71 -8.52 6.41
C GLY A 48 0.94 -7.21 6.44
N GLN A 49 0.85 -6.52 7.59
CA GLN A 49 0.21 -5.23 7.70
C GLN A 49 1.13 -4.14 7.13
N LEU A 50 0.60 -3.41 6.15
CA LEU A 50 1.31 -2.33 5.48
C LEU A 50 1.01 -0.99 6.17
N SER A 51 2.05 -0.20 6.37
CA SER A 51 1.97 1.21 6.75
C SER A 51 2.93 2.03 5.89
N SER A 52 2.62 3.31 5.70
CA SER A 52 3.46 4.17 4.86
C SER A 52 3.42 5.64 5.29
N TYR A 53 4.48 6.37 4.93
CA TYR A 53 4.63 7.80 5.13
C TYR A 53 5.56 8.42 4.08
N ILE A 54 5.51 9.75 3.99
CA ILE A 54 6.44 10.55 3.18
C ILE A 54 7.47 11.14 4.14
N TRP A 55 8.75 11.03 3.81
CA TRP A 55 9.86 11.69 4.48
C TRP A 55 10.31 12.90 3.67
N ASP A 56 10.43 14.06 4.31
CA ASP A 56 11.02 15.27 3.75
C ASP A 56 12.53 15.20 3.89
N CYS A 57 13.23 15.16 2.76
CA CYS A 57 14.69 14.99 2.73
C CYS A 57 15.43 16.28 3.12
N GLU A 58 14.81 17.46 2.98
CA GLU A 58 15.42 18.73 3.34
C GLU A 58 15.23 19.04 4.83
N MET A 59 14.02 18.79 5.35
CA MET A 59 13.67 19.05 6.75
C MET A 59 14.01 17.90 7.70
N GLU A 60 14.39 16.73 7.15
CA GLU A 60 14.67 15.50 7.91
C GLU A 60 13.51 15.11 8.85
N GLU A 61 12.27 15.23 8.36
CA GLU A 61 11.07 14.91 9.13
C GLU A 61 9.96 14.26 8.29
N VAL A 62 8.91 13.77 8.97
CA VAL A 62 7.75 13.19 8.29
C VAL A 62 6.90 14.30 7.67
N TYR A 63 6.73 14.29 6.36
CA TYR A 63 5.90 15.24 5.63
C TYR A 63 4.41 14.92 5.80
N THR A 64 3.67 15.79 6.50
CA THR A 64 2.26 15.56 6.86
C THR A 64 1.24 16.41 6.10
N ALA A 65 1.68 17.43 5.35
CA ALA A 65 0.76 18.36 4.68
C ALA A 65 -0.15 17.65 3.65
N HIS A 66 0.31 16.55 3.05
CA HIS A 66 -0.49 15.73 2.12
C HIS A 66 -1.74 15.10 2.77
N LEU A 67 -1.79 15.00 4.11
CA LEU A 67 -2.92 14.43 4.86
C LEU A 67 -4.08 15.42 5.03
N VAL A 68 -3.85 16.71 4.81
CA VAL A 68 -4.90 17.73 4.93
C VAL A 68 -5.82 17.67 3.70
N THR A 69 -7.10 17.38 3.93
CA THR A 69 -8.12 17.19 2.88
C THR A 69 -8.81 18.48 2.44
N ALA A 70 -8.55 19.61 3.11
CA ALA A 70 -8.98 20.93 2.68
C ALA A 70 -8.28 21.34 1.36
N ALA A 71 -8.69 22.46 0.77
CA ALA A 71 -8.06 23.00 -0.44
C ALA A 71 -6.55 23.16 -0.25
N ALA A 72 -5.80 22.19 -0.76
CA ALA A 72 -4.35 22.16 -0.70
C ALA A 72 -3.79 22.90 -1.92
N GLY A 73 -2.62 23.54 -1.77
CA GLY A 73 -1.93 24.17 -2.90
C GLY A 73 -1.56 23.13 -3.97
N ALA A 74 -1.39 23.57 -5.22
CA ALA A 74 -1.07 22.71 -6.37
C ALA A 74 0.10 21.73 -6.08
N PHE A 75 1.17 22.24 -5.45
CA PHE A 75 2.33 21.44 -5.04
C PHE A 75 1.98 20.27 -4.11
N VAL A 76 1.10 20.48 -3.11
CA VAL A 76 0.67 19.39 -2.21
C VAL A 76 -0.14 18.34 -2.97
N GLY A 77 -0.87 18.76 -4.00
CA GLY A 77 -1.56 17.86 -4.94
C GLY A 77 -0.58 16.97 -5.71
N GLU A 78 0.45 17.56 -6.30
CA GLU A 78 1.50 16.84 -7.04
C GLU A 78 2.22 15.82 -6.14
N VAL A 79 2.61 16.21 -4.92
CA VAL A 79 3.22 15.29 -3.95
C VAL A 79 2.30 14.11 -3.65
N ARG A 80 0.99 14.36 -3.49
CA ARG A 80 0.00 13.31 -3.21
C ARG A 80 -0.14 12.35 -4.39
N GLU A 81 -0.23 12.86 -5.62
CA GLU A 81 -0.36 12.05 -6.83
C GLU A 81 0.87 11.17 -7.06
N ALA A 82 2.06 11.75 -6.93
CA ALA A 82 3.32 11.01 -7.05
C ALA A 82 3.43 9.90 -5.99
N TYR A 83 3.10 10.23 -4.74
CA TYR A 83 3.09 9.25 -3.65
C TYR A 83 2.06 8.13 -3.87
N GLN A 84 0.85 8.46 -4.33
CA GLN A 84 -0.18 7.49 -4.66
C GLN A 84 0.24 6.55 -5.80
N SER A 85 0.96 7.06 -6.81
CA SER A 85 1.50 6.24 -7.89
C SER A 85 2.52 5.21 -7.40
N ILE A 86 3.32 5.55 -6.38
CA ILE A 86 4.26 4.62 -5.74
C ILE A 86 3.49 3.54 -4.98
N LEU A 87 2.53 3.95 -4.15
CA LEU A 87 1.70 3.01 -3.37
C LEU A 87 0.89 2.06 -4.26
N ALA A 88 0.39 2.54 -5.40
CA ALA A 88 -0.35 1.71 -6.35
C ALA A 88 0.51 0.58 -6.93
N ARG A 89 1.77 0.83 -7.27
CA ARG A 89 2.71 -0.22 -7.71
C ARG A 89 2.98 -1.26 -6.62
N VAL A 90 3.19 -0.79 -5.38
CA VAL A 90 3.36 -1.69 -4.24
C VAL A 90 2.10 -2.53 -4.04
N GLU A 91 0.92 -1.93 -4.12
CA GLU A 91 -0.34 -2.65 -3.96
C GLU A 91 -0.54 -3.71 -5.05
N GLU A 92 -0.27 -3.37 -6.31
CA GLU A 92 -0.43 -4.26 -7.46
C GLU A 92 0.50 -5.49 -7.38
N ASP A 93 1.77 -5.27 -7.03
CA ASP A 93 2.81 -6.33 -7.07
C ASP A 93 2.97 -7.06 -5.73
N CYS A 94 2.64 -6.39 -4.62
CA CYS A 94 2.93 -6.88 -3.27
C CYS A 94 1.72 -7.18 -2.41
N CYS A 95 0.50 -6.81 -2.80
CA CYS A 95 -0.69 -7.04 -1.97
C CYS A 95 -1.66 -8.06 -2.57
N VAL A 96 -2.33 -8.79 -1.68
CA VAL A 96 -3.44 -9.67 -2.04
C VAL A 96 -4.70 -9.22 -1.31
N ALA A 97 -5.83 -9.29 -2.01
CA ALA A 97 -7.13 -8.96 -1.44
C ALA A 97 -7.58 -10.05 -0.45
N LEU A 98 -8.11 -9.62 0.69
CA LEU A 98 -8.81 -10.45 1.67
C LEU A 98 -10.30 -10.09 1.67
N PRO A 99 -11.08 -10.60 0.70
CA PRO A 99 -12.47 -10.21 0.53
C PRO A 99 -13.40 -10.71 1.64
N PHE A 100 -12.96 -11.69 2.44
CA PHE A 100 -13.76 -12.28 3.50
C PHE A 100 -13.16 -11.98 4.89
N SER A 101 -14.01 -11.89 5.92
CA SER A 101 -13.55 -11.70 7.29
C SER A 101 -12.88 -12.92 7.92
N LYS A 102 -12.95 -14.09 7.26
CA LYS A 102 -12.43 -15.37 7.78
C LYS A 102 -11.24 -15.85 6.95
N ASN A 103 -10.16 -16.22 7.63
CA ASN A 103 -8.93 -16.72 7.00
C ASN A 103 -9.18 -17.93 6.10
N GLN A 104 -10.03 -18.88 6.54
CA GLN A 104 -10.36 -20.06 5.73
C GLN A 104 -11.04 -19.68 4.41
N SER A 105 -11.94 -18.69 4.43
CA SER A 105 -12.62 -18.20 3.24
C SER A 105 -11.65 -17.51 2.28
N ASN A 106 -10.76 -16.67 2.79
CA ASN A 106 -9.72 -16.02 1.97
C ASN A 106 -8.76 -17.04 1.33
N ARG A 107 -8.36 -18.07 2.08
CA ARG A 107 -7.53 -19.16 1.54
C ARG A 107 -8.20 -19.87 0.37
N ILE A 108 -9.50 -20.14 0.46
CA ILE A 108 -10.27 -20.75 -0.64
C ILE A 108 -10.38 -19.78 -1.82
N ALA A 109 -10.66 -18.50 -1.57
CA ALA A 109 -10.74 -17.48 -2.62
C ALA A 109 -9.44 -17.38 -3.44
N GLN A 110 -8.30 -17.41 -2.75
CA GLN A 110 -6.99 -17.40 -3.40
C GLN A 110 -6.75 -18.67 -4.22
N LEU A 111 -7.08 -19.86 -3.70
CA LEU A 111 -6.99 -21.10 -4.45
C LEU A 111 -7.86 -21.08 -5.70
N ILE A 112 -9.06 -20.49 -5.63
CA ILE A 112 -9.94 -20.37 -6.79
C ILE A 112 -9.31 -19.50 -7.88
N LYS A 113 -8.76 -18.34 -7.48
CA LYS A 113 -8.04 -17.44 -8.38
C LYS A 113 -6.84 -18.13 -9.04
N GLU A 114 -6.03 -18.86 -8.26
CA GLU A 114 -4.83 -19.54 -8.76
C GLU A 114 -5.17 -20.69 -9.71
N GLN A 115 -6.23 -21.45 -9.43
CA GLN A 115 -6.58 -22.64 -10.21
C GLN A 115 -7.42 -22.34 -11.45
N TRP A 116 -8.29 -21.33 -11.40
CA TRP A 116 -9.25 -21.04 -12.47
C TRP A 116 -9.19 -19.59 -13.00
N GLY A 117 -8.41 -18.70 -12.39
CA GLY A 117 -8.37 -17.28 -12.77
C GLY A 117 -9.61 -16.48 -12.35
N ASP A 118 -10.58 -17.13 -11.71
CA ASP A 118 -11.84 -16.52 -11.28
C ASP A 118 -11.65 -15.71 -10.00
N LEU A 119 -12.27 -14.53 -9.98
CA LEU A 119 -12.38 -13.67 -8.80
C LEU A 119 -13.83 -13.68 -8.30
N PRO A 120 -14.07 -13.43 -6.99
CA PRO A 120 -15.43 -13.20 -6.52
C PRO A 120 -16.07 -12.04 -7.31
N ASP A 121 -17.28 -12.27 -7.82
CA ASP A 121 -18.09 -11.22 -8.40
C ASP A 121 -18.84 -10.46 -7.29
N TYR A 122 -18.92 -9.14 -7.42
CA TYR A 122 -19.57 -8.24 -6.47
C TYR A 122 -20.72 -7.49 -7.15
N PRO A 123 -21.82 -8.17 -7.50
CA PRO A 123 -22.92 -7.60 -8.28
C PRO A 123 -23.63 -6.43 -7.57
N PHE A 124 -23.37 -6.23 -6.27
CA PHE A 124 -24.01 -5.21 -5.44
C PHE A 124 -23.11 -4.04 -5.06
N ASP A 125 -21.84 -4.00 -5.50
CA ASP A 125 -20.90 -2.91 -5.13
C ASP A 125 -21.36 -1.52 -5.60
N LYS A 126 -22.23 -1.46 -6.60
CA LYS A 126 -22.80 -0.21 -7.13
C LYS A 126 -24.12 0.20 -6.48
N LEU A 127 -24.63 -0.58 -5.53
CA LEU A 127 -25.85 -0.24 -4.79
C LEU A 127 -25.50 0.61 -3.57
N PRO A 128 -26.33 1.62 -3.23
CA PRO A 128 -26.11 2.40 -2.02
C PRO A 128 -26.25 1.49 -0.78
N THR A 129 -25.24 1.52 0.08
CA THR A 129 -25.26 0.96 1.46
C THR A 129 -25.95 1.89 2.44
#